data_AF-A0A654C5B7-F1
#
_entry.id   AF-A0A654C5B7-F1
#
_cell.length_a   1.000
_cell.length_b   1.000
_cell.length_c   1.000
_cell.angle_alpha   90.00
_cell.angle_beta   90.00
_cell.angle_gamma   90.00
#
_symmetry.space_group_name_H-M   'P 1'
#
loop_
_entity.id
_entity.type
_entity.pdbx_description
1 polymer ?
#
loop_
_entity_poly.entity_id
_entity_poly.type
_entity_poly.pdbx_seq_one_letter_code
_entity_poly.pdbx_strand_id
1 'polypeptide(L)'
;MWFDKVAYLQTLPVELEKMITERGWSRKLYFKIRSGINKFIDVRLFESLGSDGEWRRFGVANAYDTSDSDFTDGRFIPVDSPLGKLGMGDGVKKEFQIPTFPVVESSLLVYVNSILLEKDKYKVDAKAGKVIFNQAIAKGDKITCEYRLTNDAYEPNNDMIFFTFNQYFIEKEVKLSDAESDLGNGTGSKKSFNLPFSNFDENRFMVYRNNQMVDPGEYTISDTAIEFQTAPKSSENIKFSGVYFLAPKADGTLDTLVAKTSFDVQKMESIMAEVYSTVNFVNPSPYTPISFTPDARFTKDWKRDSVVYMYGNANKDRIVMFMRVDPTPSPVRALFVPLYIGRMYTFDNAPRKNTVIIGGCRNGDQYNYAPNKKIGNANLDYGENTGNGNDSVLLAQSYTGAMYQKHYLSFITHDMDIDSGQGRFNPSVYSGKYHLSQIYIVHPNDGYVGKLDDVYAVHPKNIQQADELEIEKEVTSESLGKGNGMRKIFHLEHKPKAGTLKLFNACTLVPNTDFILNEDDKTVTFKEIPINGVEITASYEFAQLYRYTLPTTAVSPMTQAKATPFNPIGLAIYKEDI
;
A
#
# COMPACT_ATOMS: atom_id res chain seq x y z
N MET A 1 -1.21 1.08 -15.98
CA MET A 1 -2.01 0.00 -16.61
C MET A 1 -3.35 -0.10 -15.90
N TRP A 2 -4.46 -0.27 -16.62
CA TRP A 2 -5.80 -0.40 -16.04
C TRP A 2 -6.06 -1.78 -15.42
N PHE A 3 -6.89 -1.84 -14.39
CA PHE A 3 -7.41 -3.10 -13.84
C PHE A 3 -8.88 -2.95 -13.46
N ASP A 4 -9.60 -4.06 -13.59
CA ASP A 4 -10.97 -4.25 -13.10
C ASP A 4 -11.01 -5.66 -12.50
N LYS A 5 -10.95 -5.74 -11.16
CA LYS A 5 -10.81 -6.98 -10.41
C LYS A 5 -11.93 -7.11 -9.38
N VAL A 6 -12.32 -8.34 -9.14
CA VAL A 6 -13.25 -8.72 -8.07
C VAL A 6 -12.47 -9.59 -7.08
N ALA A 7 -12.48 -9.19 -5.81
CA ALA A 7 -11.97 -9.98 -4.70
C ALA A 7 -13.11 -10.35 -3.75
N TYR A 8 -12.92 -11.37 -2.93
CA TYR A 8 -13.83 -11.63 -1.80
C TYR A 8 -13.35 -10.87 -0.59
N LEU A 9 -14.27 -10.44 0.29
CA LEU A 9 -13.94 -9.78 1.55
C LEU A 9 -12.88 -10.57 2.32
N GLN A 10 -13.02 -11.89 2.37
CA GLN A 10 -12.10 -12.80 3.04
C GLN A 10 -10.68 -12.87 2.44
N THR A 11 -10.51 -12.57 1.14
CA THR A 11 -9.22 -12.64 0.43
C THR A 11 -8.68 -11.27 0.01
N LEU A 12 -9.42 -10.20 0.31
CA LEU A 12 -9.13 -8.84 -0.15
C LEU A 12 -7.69 -8.40 0.10
N PRO A 13 -7.09 -8.57 1.30
CA PRO A 13 -5.71 -8.12 1.51
C PRO A 13 -4.68 -8.83 0.63
N VAL A 14 -4.92 -10.11 0.31
CA VAL A 14 -4.03 -10.93 -0.53
C VAL A 14 -4.21 -10.58 -2.00
N GLU A 15 -5.45 -10.42 -2.47
CA GLU A 15 -5.73 -10.00 -3.86
C GLU A 15 -5.26 -8.57 -4.13
N LEU A 16 -5.36 -7.68 -3.15
CA LEU A 16 -4.81 -6.33 -3.23
C LEU A 16 -3.28 -6.35 -3.33
N GLU A 17 -2.60 -7.14 -2.50
CA GLU A 17 -1.15 -7.33 -2.57
C GLU A 17 -0.72 -7.85 -3.95
N LYS A 18 -1.42 -8.86 -4.46
CA LYS A 18 -1.15 -9.42 -5.79
C LYS A 18 -1.34 -8.37 -6.89
N MET A 19 -2.42 -7.59 -6.85
CA MET A 19 -2.65 -6.51 -7.81
C MET A 19 -1.54 -5.46 -7.77
N ILE A 20 -1.13 -5.02 -6.58
CA ILE A 20 -0.06 -4.04 -6.39
C ILE A 20 1.26 -4.57 -6.95
N THR A 21 1.59 -5.84 -6.65
CA THR A 21 2.86 -6.44 -7.06
C THR A 21 2.96 -6.74 -8.55
N GLU A 22 1.86 -7.14 -9.19
CA GLU A 22 1.76 -7.28 -10.65
C GLU A 22 1.95 -5.95 -11.40
N ARG A 23 1.92 -4.80 -10.70
CA ARG A 23 1.93 -3.45 -11.29
C ARG A 23 3.16 -2.62 -10.93
N GLY A 24 4.26 -3.29 -10.60
CA GLY A 24 5.59 -2.66 -10.49
C GLY A 24 6.02 -2.32 -9.06
N TRP A 25 5.21 -2.64 -8.06
CA TRP A 25 5.58 -2.50 -6.65
C TRP A 25 6.09 -3.82 -6.09
N SER A 26 7.04 -3.78 -5.17
CA SER A 26 7.54 -4.96 -4.47
C SER A 26 7.01 -4.97 -3.04
N ARG A 27 6.39 -6.08 -2.60
CA ARG A 27 6.16 -6.29 -1.16
C ARG A 27 7.49 -6.63 -0.49
N LYS A 28 7.97 -5.74 0.38
CA LYS A 28 9.22 -5.93 1.14
C LYS A 28 9.03 -6.62 2.47
N LEU A 29 7.87 -6.42 3.08
CA LEU A 29 7.58 -6.99 4.37
C LEU A 29 6.11 -7.37 4.48
N TYR A 30 5.84 -8.54 5.03
CA TYR A 30 4.56 -8.89 5.62
C TYR A 30 4.80 -9.38 7.05
N PHE A 31 4.06 -8.83 7.99
CA PHE A 31 4.10 -9.29 9.37
C PHE A 31 2.74 -9.16 10.02
N LYS A 32 2.54 -9.98 11.05
CA LYS A 32 1.32 -10.01 11.84
C LYS A 32 1.66 -9.60 13.26
N ILE A 33 0.90 -8.68 13.83
CA ILE A 33 0.95 -8.33 15.25
C ILE A 33 -0.23 -9.02 15.94
N ARG A 34 0.01 -9.74 17.04
CA ARG A 34 -1.02 -10.44 17.80
C ARG A 34 -1.19 -9.86 19.20
N SER A 35 -2.44 -9.61 19.60
CA SER A 35 -2.82 -9.33 20.98
C SER A 35 -3.81 -10.40 21.48
N GLY A 36 -3.42 -11.16 22.51
CA GLY A 36 -4.22 -12.30 22.97
C GLY A 36 -4.35 -13.42 21.94
N ILE A 37 -5.55 -14.00 21.81
CA ILE A 37 -5.83 -15.16 20.94
C ILE A 37 -6.54 -14.74 19.63
N ASN A 38 -7.32 -13.66 19.67
CA ASN A 38 -8.29 -13.34 18.62
C ASN A 38 -8.00 -12.04 17.86
N LYS A 39 -7.13 -11.16 18.38
CA LYS A 39 -6.86 -9.84 17.82
C LYS A 39 -5.54 -9.80 17.07
N PHE A 40 -5.60 -9.30 15.85
CA PHE A 40 -4.46 -9.26 14.95
C PHE A 40 -4.42 -7.97 14.15
N ILE A 41 -3.21 -7.58 13.74
CA ILE A 41 -2.96 -6.55 12.73
C ILE A 41 -2.05 -7.17 11.67
N ASP A 42 -2.56 -7.32 10.47
CA ASP A 42 -1.80 -7.72 9.30
C ASP A 42 -1.22 -6.46 8.65
N VAL A 43 0.11 -6.38 8.52
CA VAL A 43 0.81 -5.22 7.95
C VAL A 43 1.63 -5.65 6.75
N ARG A 44 1.43 -4.96 5.62
CA ARG A 44 2.18 -5.14 4.37
C ARG A 44 2.90 -3.87 4.01
N LEU A 45 4.20 -3.95 3.73
CA LEU A 45 5.02 -2.82 3.30
C LEU A 45 5.42 -3.01 1.83
N PHE A 46 5.14 -2.00 1.02
CA PHE A 46 5.43 -1.97 -0.40
C PHE A 46 6.48 -0.91 -0.72
N GLU A 47 7.30 -1.18 -1.73
CA GLU A 47 8.18 -0.17 -2.30
C GLU A 47 8.20 -0.23 -3.83
N SER A 48 8.50 0.91 -4.44
CA SER A 48 8.76 1.01 -5.86
C SER A 48 9.84 2.06 -6.12
N LEU A 49 10.71 1.80 -7.09
CA LEU A 49 11.57 2.82 -7.68
C LEU A 49 10.83 3.43 -8.87
N GLY A 50 10.37 4.66 -8.71
CA GLY A 50 9.61 5.35 -9.74
C GLY A 50 10.43 5.65 -11.00
N SER A 51 9.74 6.00 -12.08
CA SER A 51 10.32 6.44 -13.35
C SER A 51 11.09 7.76 -13.23
N ASP A 52 10.89 8.50 -12.16
CA ASP A 52 11.66 9.70 -11.78
C ASP A 52 12.86 9.41 -10.85
N GLY A 53 13.12 8.13 -10.56
CA GLY A 53 14.24 7.70 -9.71
C GLY A 53 13.96 7.85 -8.21
N GLU A 54 12.76 8.24 -7.80
CA GLU A 54 12.39 8.33 -6.39
C GLU A 54 11.95 6.97 -5.84
N TRP A 55 12.50 6.63 -4.66
CA TRP A 55 12.01 5.51 -3.87
C TRP A 55 10.71 5.88 -3.15
N ARG A 56 9.62 5.23 -3.54
CA ARG A 56 8.30 5.37 -2.92
C ARG A 56 8.01 4.16 -2.05
N ARG A 57 7.47 4.42 -0.86
CA ARG A 57 7.21 3.39 0.15
C ARG A 57 5.91 3.68 0.86
N PHE A 58 5.06 2.66 0.96
CA PHE A 58 3.82 2.74 1.73
C PHE A 58 3.52 1.43 2.43
N GLY A 59 2.76 1.51 3.51
CA GLY A 59 2.24 0.39 4.27
C GLY A 59 0.73 0.31 4.20
N VAL A 60 0.21 -0.90 4.34
CA VAL A 60 -1.21 -1.21 4.50
C VAL A 60 -1.38 -2.02 5.77
N ALA A 61 -2.22 -1.55 6.69
CA ALA A 61 -2.57 -2.24 7.92
C ALA A 61 -4.05 -2.63 7.92
N ASN A 62 -4.31 -3.91 8.23
CA ASN A 62 -5.64 -4.48 8.38
C ASN A 62 -5.77 -5.11 9.76
N ALA A 63 -6.60 -4.52 10.62
CA ALA A 63 -6.80 -5.02 11.98
C ALA A 63 -8.14 -5.74 12.11
N TYR A 64 -8.15 -6.86 12.82
CA TYR A 64 -9.33 -7.68 13.00
C TYR A 64 -9.34 -8.37 14.35
N ASP A 65 -10.54 -8.57 14.89
CA ASP A 65 -10.79 -9.32 16.10
C ASP A 65 -11.85 -10.39 15.79
N THR A 66 -11.44 -11.65 15.87
CA THR A 66 -12.32 -12.79 15.56
C THR A 66 -13.40 -13.04 16.62
N SER A 67 -13.29 -12.43 17.80
CA SER A 67 -14.36 -12.38 18.79
C SER A 67 -15.32 -11.19 18.62
N ASP A 68 -14.97 -10.20 17.79
CA ASP A 68 -15.72 -8.95 17.61
C ASP A 68 -16.23 -8.82 16.16
N SER A 69 -16.85 -9.89 15.66
CA SER A 69 -17.34 -10.04 14.28
C SER A 69 -18.85 -10.25 14.23
N ASP A 70 -19.52 -9.59 13.28
CA ASP A 70 -20.96 -9.77 13.02
C ASP A 70 -21.25 -10.95 12.06
N PHE A 71 -20.20 -11.60 11.54
CA PHE A 71 -20.36 -12.81 10.73
C PHE A 71 -20.80 -13.99 11.63
N THR A 72 -22.00 -14.53 11.36
CA THR A 72 -22.65 -15.57 12.17
C THR A 72 -22.44 -16.99 11.64
N ASP A 73 -21.54 -17.16 10.67
CA ASP A 73 -21.26 -18.43 9.98
C ASP A 73 -20.34 -19.38 10.78
N GLY A 74 -19.95 -19.00 11.99
CA GLY A 74 -19.02 -19.79 12.81
C GLY A 74 -17.68 -20.03 12.13
N ARG A 75 -17.30 -19.12 11.21
CA ARG A 75 -16.08 -19.15 10.39
C ARG A 75 -15.96 -20.43 9.55
N PHE A 76 -17.10 -20.97 9.16
CA PHE A 76 -17.20 -22.13 8.28
C PHE A 76 -17.34 -21.68 6.82
N ILE A 77 -16.55 -22.31 5.94
CA ILE A 77 -16.63 -22.18 4.50
C ILE A 77 -17.31 -23.43 3.95
N PRO A 78 -18.52 -23.32 3.40
CA PRO A 78 -19.21 -24.45 2.79
C PRO A 78 -18.71 -24.71 1.36
N VAL A 79 -18.98 -25.92 0.85
CA VAL A 79 -18.52 -26.40 -0.47
C VAL A 79 -19.07 -25.58 -1.67
N ASP A 80 -20.21 -24.92 -1.49
CA ASP A 80 -20.86 -24.07 -2.48
C ASP A 80 -20.30 -22.65 -2.53
N SER A 81 -19.63 -22.20 -1.46
CA SER A 81 -18.95 -20.92 -1.42
C SER A 81 -17.82 -20.89 -2.46
N PRO A 82 -17.58 -19.75 -3.15
CA PRO A 82 -16.40 -19.59 -3.97
C PRO A 82 -15.08 -19.79 -3.22
N LEU A 83 -15.07 -19.52 -1.91
CA LEU A 83 -13.91 -19.73 -1.04
C LEU A 83 -13.61 -21.22 -0.82
N GLY A 84 -14.58 -22.11 -1.07
CA GLY A 84 -14.41 -23.56 -1.05
C GLY A 84 -13.91 -24.14 -2.38
N LYS A 85 -13.66 -23.33 -3.42
CA LYS A 85 -13.24 -23.82 -4.75
C LYS A 85 -11.72 -23.80 -4.89
N LEU A 86 -11.11 -24.99 -5.01
CA LEU A 86 -9.65 -25.14 -5.18
C LEU A 86 -9.23 -25.09 -6.66
N GLY A 87 -10.17 -25.32 -7.57
CA GLY A 87 -9.94 -25.25 -9.02
C GLY A 87 -10.29 -26.56 -9.73
N MET A 88 -9.59 -26.81 -10.82
CA MET A 88 -9.76 -27.99 -11.67
C MET A 88 -8.46 -28.78 -11.74
N GLY A 89 -8.56 -30.10 -11.77
CA GLY A 89 -7.43 -30.96 -12.10
C GLY A 89 -6.94 -30.73 -13.53
N ASP A 90 -5.64 -30.89 -13.74
CA ASP A 90 -4.99 -30.86 -15.06
C ASP A 90 -4.36 -32.21 -15.44
N GLY A 91 -4.53 -33.24 -14.60
CA GLY A 91 -3.93 -34.56 -14.77
C GLY A 91 -2.47 -34.67 -14.27
N VAL A 92 -1.86 -33.57 -13.82
CA VAL A 92 -0.44 -33.52 -13.42
C VAL A 92 -0.25 -32.94 -12.02
N LYS A 93 -0.93 -31.84 -11.71
CA LYS A 93 -0.87 -31.15 -10.42
C LYS A 93 -1.44 -32.01 -9.32
N LYS A 94 -0.68 -32.06 -8.22
CA LYS A 94 -1.06 -32.70 -6.97
C LYS A 94 -1.30 -31.70 -5.85
N GLU A 95 -0.81 -30.48 -6.00
CA GLU A 95 -0.91 -29.44 -4.98
C GLU A 95 -1.92 -28.38 -5.41
N PHE A 96 -2.84 -28.07 -4.51
CA PHE A 96 -3.87 -27.05 -4.68
C PHE A 96 -3.90 -26.14 -3.45
N GLN A 97 -4.10 -24.85 -3.69
CA GLN A 97 -4.15 -23.84 -2.65
C GLN A 97 -5.61 -23.61 -2.21
N ILE A 98 -5.86 -23.70 -0.91
CA ILE A 98 -7.11 -23.26 -0.30
C ILE A 98 -7.14 -21.73 -0.38
N PRO A 99 -8.22 -21.12 -0.92
CA PRO A 99 -8.31 -19.66 -1.09
C PRO A 99 -8.13 -18.86 0.21
N THR A 100 -8.52 -19.42 1.35
CA THR A 100 -8.38 -18.77 2.66
C THR A 100 -7.81 -19.73 3.68
N PHE A 101 -6.78 -19.27 4.39
CA PHE A 101 -6.04 -20.04 5.39
C PHE A 101 -5.46 -19.08 6.45
N PRO A 102 -5.04 -19.58 7.63
CA PRO A 102 -4.99 -20.97 8.07
C PRO A 102 -6.37 -21.62 8.33
N VAL A 103 -6.42 -22.96 8.30
CA VAL A 103 -7.65 -23.75 8.48
C VAL A 103 -7.53 -24.71 9.67
N VAL A 104 -8.66 -25.06 10.28
CA VAL A 104 -8.72 -26.12 11.30
C VAL A 104 -8.64 -27.46 10.59
N GLU A 105 -7.48 -28.11 10.64
CA GLU A 105 -7.18 -29.35 9.87
C GLU A 105 -8.25 -30.44 10.04
N SER A 106 -8.75 -30.65 11.26
CA SER A 106 -9.76 -31.68 11.54
C SER A 106 -11.08 -31.43 10.81
N SER A 107 -11.40 -30.17 10.50
CA SER A 107 -12.64 -29.75 9.84
C SER A 107 -12.59 -29.82 8.31
N LEU A 108 -11.40 -29.91 7.71
CA LEU A 108 -11.25 -29.87 6.26
C LEU A 108 -11.74 -31.19 5.62
N LEU A 109 -12.71 -31.06 4.72
CA LEU A 109 -13.21 -32.15 3.87
C LEU A 109 -13.05 -31.74 2.41
N VAL A 110 -12.51 -32.63 1.58
CA VAL A 110 -12.20 -32.37 0.17
C VAL A 110 -13.09 -33.22 -0.72
N TYR A 111 -13.62 -32.61 -1.78
CA TYR A 111 -14.52 -33.22 -2.73
C TYR A 111 -13.93 -33.15 -4.13
N VAL A 112 -14.03 -34.25 -4.88
CA VAL A 112 -13.71 -34.32 -6.31
C VAL A 112 -14.97 -34.68 -7.07
N ASN A 113 -15.42 -33.81 -7.99
CA ASN A 113 -16.70 -33.94 -8.69
C ASN A 113 -17.88 -34.17 -7.72
N SER A 114 -17.90 -33.42 -6.61
CA SER A 114 -18.90 -33.52 -5.53
C SER A 114 -18.89 -34.84 -4.74
N ILE A 115 -17.90 -35.70 -4.92
CA ILE A 115 -17.71 -36.92 -4.14
C ILE A 115 -16.67 -36.65 -3.05
N LEU A 116 -17.03 -36.93 -1.80
CA LEU A 116 -16.12 -36.79 -0.66
C LEU A 116 -14.94 -37.75 -0.82
N LEU A 117 -13.73 -37.21 -0.75
CA LEU A 117 -12.50 -37.97 -0.84
C LEU A 117 -12.07 -38.42 0.57
N GLU A 118 -11.65 -39.68 0.71
CA GLU A 118 -11.11 -40.20 1.96
C GLU A 118 -9.84 -39.45 2.38
N LYS A 119 -9.68 -39.20 3.69
CA LYS A 119 -8.54 -38.44 4.24
C LYS A 119 -7.17 -39.08 3.98
N ASP A 120 -7.11 -40.38 3.67
CA ASP A 120 -5.88 -41.08 3.33
C ASP A 120 -5.37 -40.74 1.91
N LYS A 121 -6.21 -40.16 1.05
CA LYS A 121 -5.88 -39.82 -0.35
C LYS A 121 -5.15 -38.49 -0.51
N TYR A 122 -5.11 -37.68 0.53
CA TYR A 122 -4.48 -36.36 0.49
C TYR A 122 -3.82 -36.01 1.82
N LYS A 123 -2.86 -35.08 1.77
CA LYS A 123 -2.25 -34.43 2.92
C LYS A 123 -2.62 -32.96 2.93
N VAL A 124 -2.57 -32.35 4.10
CA VAL A 124 -2.95 -30.95 4.28
C VAL A 124 -1.83 -30.24 5.04
N ASP A 125 -1.35 -29.13 4.48
CA ASP A 125 -0.66 -28.11 5.27
C ASP A 125 -1.70 -27.06 5.65
N ALA A 126 -2.26 -27.21 6.85
CA ALA A 126 -3.36 -26.37 7.32
C ALA A 126 -2.94 -24.91 7.56
N LYS A 127 -1.65 -24.67 7.81
CA LYS A 127 -1.10 -23.32 8.02
C LYS A 127 -0.83 -22.60 6.72
N ALA A 128 -0.24 -23.29 5.75
CA ALA A 128 -0.01 -22.75 4.41
C ALA A 128 -1.25 -22.83 3.51
N GLY A 129 -2.32 -23.51 3.95
CA GLY A 129 -3.53 -23.71 3.16
C GLY A 129 -3.32 -24.62 1.95
N LYS A 130 -2.44 -25.61 2.02
CA LYS A 130 -2.13 -26.48 0.87
C LYS A 130 -2.79 -27.85 1.01
N VAL A 131 -3.43 -28.33 -0.05
CA VAL A 131 -3.92 -29.71 -0.18
C VAL A 131 -3.06 -30.43 -1.20
N ILE A 132 -2.45 -31.54 -0.78
CA ILE A 132 -1.52 -32.34 -1.58
C ILE A 132 -2.10 -33.74 -1.78
N PHE A 133 -2.59 -34.02 -2.97
CA PHE A 133 -3.15 -35.33 -3.32
C PHE A 133 -2.04 -36.37 -3.58
N ASN A 134 -2.27 -37.62 -3.16
CA ASN A 134 -1.32 -38.70 -3.40
C ASN A 134 -1.19 -39.01 -4.91
N GLN A 135 -2.30 -38.89 -5.63
CA GLN A 135 -2.41 -39.02 -7.08
C GLN A 135 -2.87 -37.70 -7.70
N ALA A 136 -2.42 -37.42 -8.93
CA ALA A 136 -2.85 -36.22 -9.63
C ALA A 136 -4.35 -36.30 -9.96
N ILE A 137 -5.06 -35.19 -9.79
CA ILE A 137 -6.49 -35.13 -10.09
C ILE A 137 -6.67 -35.04 -11.61
N ALA A 138 -7.60 -35.82 -12.17
CA ALA A 138 -7.76 -35.94 -13.60
C ALA A 138 -8.14 -34.60 -14.24
N LYS A 139 -7.79 -34.45 -15.52
CA LYS A 139 -8.06 -33.21 -16.26
C LYS A 139 -9.57 -32.95 -16.33
N GLY A 140 -9.99 -31.79 -15.82
CA GLY A 140 -11.39 -31.36 -15.83
C GLY A 140 -12.19 -31.77 -14.59
N ASP A 141 -11.62 -32.57 -13.68
CA ASP A 141 -12.25 -32.87 -12.41
C ASP A 141 -12.26 -31.63 -11.51
N LYS A 142 -13.43 -31.31 -10.97
CA LYS A 142 -13.64 -30.15 -10.10
C LYS A 142 -13.25 -30.49 -8.67
N ILE A 143 -12.42 -29.66 -8.07
CA ILE A 143 -11.95 -29.82 -6.70
C ILE A 143 -12.56 -28.72 -5.84
N THR A 144 -13.29 -29.14 -4.81
CA THR A 144 -13.88 -28.24 -3.81
C THR A 144 -13.58 -28.75 -2.40
N CYS A 145 -13.74 -27.90 -1.40
CA CYS A 145 -13.62 -28.26 -0.01
C CYS A 145 -14.60 -27.48 0.85
N GLU A 146 -14.80 -27.98 2.07
CA GLU A 146 -15.41 -27.23 3.16
C GLU A 146 -14.50 -27.33 4.39
N TYR A 147 -14.47 -26.27 5.19
CA TYR A 147 -13.53 -26.14 6.30
C TYR A 147 -13.93 -25.02 7.27
N ARG A 148 -13.33 -25.02 8.46
CA ARG A 148 -13.36 -23.90 9.40
C ARG A 148 -12.04 -23.16 9.39
N LEU A 149 -12.09 -21.84 9.49
CA LEU A 149 -10.90 -20.99 9.68
C LEU A 149 -10.43 -21.04 11.14
N THR A 150 -9.12 -20.94 11.34
CA THR A 150 -8.51 -20.76 12.67
C THR A 150 -8.63 -19.32 13.15
N ASN A 151 -8.47 -19.07 14.45
CA ASN A 151 -8.53 -17.72 15.04
C ASN A 151 -7.51 -16.74 14.45
N ASP A 152 -6.40 -17.21 13.91
CA ASP A 152 -5.36 -16.39 13.28
C ASP A 152 -5.51 -16.23 11.76
N ALA A 153 -6.53 -16.81 11.14
CA ALA A 153 -6.92 -16.45 9.77
C ALA A 153 -7.53 -15.04 9.76
N TYR A 154 -7.27 -14.28 8.70
CA TYR A 154 -7.84 -12.94 8.50
C TYR A 154 -9.36 -12.99 8.69
N GLU A 155 -9.92 -11.96 9.33
CA GLU A 155 -11.37 -11.77 9.41
C GLU A 155 -11.69 -10.44 8.75
N PRO A 156 -12.65 -10.38 7.80
CA PRO A 156 -12.93 -9.14 7.09
C PRO A 156 -13.30 -8.01 8.03
N ASN A 157 -12.69 -6.86 7.80
CA ASN A 157 -12.93 -5.64 8.56
C ASN A 157 -13.32 -4.50 7.60
N ASN A 158 -14.13 -3.55 8.08
CA ASN A 158 -14.70 -2.50 7.24
C ASN A 158 -13.67 -1.46 6.77
N ASP A 159 -12.49 -1.44 7.40
CA ASP A 159 -11.49 -0.39 7.20
C ASP A 159 -10.13 -0.96 6.76
N MET A 160 -9.38 -0.19 5.97
CA MET A 160 -7.96 -0.46 5.70
C MET A 160 -7.17 0.82 5.94
N ILE A 161 -5.97 0.72 6.50
CA ILE A 161 -5.19 1.91 6.86
C ILE A 161 -3.92 1.98 6.02
N PHE A 162 -3.74 3.09 5.32
CA PHE A 162 -2.57 3.37 4.51
C PHE A 162 -1.67 4.41 5.18
N PHE A 163 -0.37 4.31 4.97
CA PHE A 163 0.61 5.27 5.46
C PHE A 163 1.89 5.20 4.62
N THR A 164 2.69 6.26 4.59
CA THR A 164 4.01 6.25 3.94
C THR A 164 5.12 6.33 4.97
N PHE A 165 6.34 5.99 4.57
CA PHE A 165 7.52 6.04 5.44
C PHE A 165 8.79 6.16 4.61
N ASN A 166 9.89 6.62 5.21
CA ASN A 166 11.18 6.66 4.52
C ASN A 166 11.90 5.33 4.60
N GLN A 167 11.91 4.70 5.77
CA GLN A 167 12.58 3.42 6.01
C GLN A 167 11.93 2.74 7.21
N TYR A 168 12.15 1.43 7.35
CA TYR A 168 11.77 0.68 8.55
C TYR A 168 12.96 -0.11 9.08
N PHE A 169 12.96 -0.38 10.37
CA PHE A 169 13.86 -1.32 11.01
C PHE A 169 13.17 -1.96 12.22
N ILE A 170 13.57 -3.18 12.54
CA ILE A 170 12.92 -4.00 13.57
C ILE A 170 13.96 -4.30 14.62
N GLU A 171 13.82 -3.66 15.78
CA GLU A 171 14.75 -3.82 16.88
C GLU A 171 14.24 -4.85 17.87
N LYS A 172 15.14 -5.73 18.29
CA LYS A 172 14.96 -6.65 19.40
C LYS A 172 16.06 -6.41 20.41
N GLU A 173 15.68 -6.35 21.67
CA GLU A 173 16.60 -6.17 22.80
C GLU A 173 16.83 -7.53 23.46
N VAL A 174 18.09 -7.87 23.73
CA VAL A 174 18.50 -8.94 24.64
C VAL A 174 18.98 -8.28 25.92
N LYS A 175 18.28 -8.57 27.02
CA LYS A 175 18.64 -8.10 28.35
C LYS A 175 19.59 -9.10 29.01
N LEU A 176 20.42 -8.61 29.93
CA LEU A 176 21.34 -9.45 30.71
C LEU A 176 20.61 -10.55 31.53
N SER A 177 19.32 -10.36 31.81
CA SER A 177 18.46 -11.34 32.49
C SER A 177 17.99 -12.47 31.59
N ASP A 178 18.08 -12.31 30.28
CA ASP A 178 17.48 -13.25 29.32
C ASP A 178 18.35 -14.50 29.20
N ALA A 179 17.75 -15.65 28.92
CA ALA A 179 18.50 -16.91 28.82
C ALA A 179 19.48 -16.87 27.63
N GLU A 180 19.08 -16.22 26.56
CA GLU A 180 19.84 -16.01 25.33
C GLU A 180 21.08 -15.13 25.56
N SER A 181 21.12 -14.36 26.65
CA SER A 181 22.28 -13.54 27.00
C SER A 181 23.49 -14.35 27.48
N ASP A 182 23.28 -15.58 27.96
CA ASP A 182 24.31 -16.41 28.58
C ASP A 182 25.03 -17.27 27.54
N LEU A 183 26.31 -16.94 27.28
CA LEU A 183 27.14 -17.63 26.30
C LEU A 183 27.97 -18.77 26.93
N GLY A 184 27.74 -19.03 28.22
CA GLY A 184 28.45 -20.03 29.01
C GLY A 184 29.78 -19.55 29.56
N ASN A 185 30.56 -20.50 30.07
CA ASN A 185 31.82 -20.19 30.76
C ASN A 185 33.02 -20.24 29.82
N GLY A 186 34.05 -19.49 30.17
CA GLY A 186 35.38 -19.65 29.59
C GLY A 186 35.98 -21.03 29.89
N THR A 187 37.13 -21.29 29.28
CA THR A 187 37.91 -22.52 29.52
C THR A 187 39.37 -22.22 29.85
N GLY A 188 39.78 -20.94 29.84
CA GLY A 188 41.17 -20.50 29.89
C GLY A 188 41.90 -20.58 28.54
N SER A 189 41.28 -21.16 27.51
CA SER A 189 41.83 -21.28 26.15
C SER A 189 40.86 -20.82 25.05
N LYS A 190 39.55 -20.90 25.29
CA LYS A 190 38.50 -20.44 24.38
C LYS A 190 38.46 -18.91 24.35
N LYS A 191 38.65 -18.32 23.17
CA LYS A 191 38.56 -16.87 22.93
C LYS A 191 37.26 -16.44 22.26
N SER A 192 36.64 -17.33 21.49
CA SER A 192 35.45 -17.07 20.69
C SER A 192 34.18 -17.55 21.37
N PHE A 193 33.16 -16.69 21.43
CA PHE A 193 31.83 -17.02 21.94
C PHE A 193 30.78 -16.64 20.89
N ASN A 194 30.07 -17.64 20.38
CA ASN A 194 29.05 -17.45 19.35
C ASN A 194 27.84 -16.72 19.92
N LEU A 195 27.35 -15.73 19.18
CA LEU A 195 26.12 -15.02 19.49
C LEU A 195 24.92 -15.82 18.97
N PRO A 196 23.78 -15.81 19.69
CA PRO A 196 22.56 -16.48 19.26
C PRO A 196 21.86 -15.75 18.10
N PHE A 197 22.17 -14.47 17.89
CA PHE A 197 21.61 -13.61 16.86
C PHE A 197 22.73 -12.88 16.11
N SER A 198 22.40 -12.30 14.97
CA SER A 198 23.29 -11.48 14.16
C SER A 198 22.80 -10.03 14.05
N ASN A 199 23.62 -9.15 13.49
CA ASN A 199 23.31 -7.72 13.25
C ASN A 199 23.03 -6.93 14.53
N PHE A 200 23.90 -7.07 15.54
CA PHE A 200 23.85 -6.23 16.73
C PHE A 200 24.29 -4.79 16.42
N ASP A 201 23.64 -3.83 17.05
CA ASP A 201 24.10 -2.45 17.09
C ASP A 201 25.29 -2.34 18.04
N GLU A 202 26.50 -2.20 17.48
CA GLU A 202 27.76 -2.12 18.22
C GLU A 202 27.73 -1.03 19.31
N ASN A 203 27.03 0.09 19.09
CA ASN A 203 26.96 1.19 20.06
C ASN A 203 26.07 0.86 21.27
N ARG A 204 25.18 -0.12 21.14
CA ARG A 204 24.27 -0.58 22.18
C ARG A 204 24.57 -2.00 22.62
N PHE A 205 25.76 -2.53 22.31
CA PHE A 205 26.19 -3.87 22.70
C PHE A 205 27.15 -3.81 23.89
N MET A 206 26.92 -4.65 24.89
CA MET A 206 27.73 -4.71 26.10
C MET A 206 28.05 -6.16 26.45
N VAL A 207 29.33 -6.44 26.75
CA VAL A 207 29.80 -7.74 27.20
C VAL A 207 30.01 -7.72 28.71
N TYR A 208 29.65 -8.81 29.37
CA TYR A 208 29.79 -8.99 30.81
C TYR A 208 30.56 -10.26 31.13
N ARG A 209 31.43 -10.17 32.12
CA ARG A 209 32.15 -11.28 32.74
C ARG A 209 31.71 -11.35 34.21
N ASN A 210 31.08 -12.45 34.61
CA ASN A 210 30.50 -12.61 35.95
C ASN A 210 29.58 -11.42 36.34
N ASN A 211 28.74 -10.97 35.41
CA ASN A 211 27.85 -9.81 35.54
C ASN A 211 28.54 -8.44 35.72
N GLN A 212 29.86 -8.35 35.53
CA GLN A 212 30.58 -7.08 35.47
C GLN A 212 30.91 -6.73 34.02
N MET A 213 30.72 -5.47 33.65
CA MET A 213 30.98 -4.99 32.29
C MET A 213 32.46 -5.16 31.95
N VAL A 214 32.74 -5.72 30.77
CA VAL A 214 34.09 -5.87 30.22
C VAL A 214 34.44 -4.61 29.42
N ASP A 215 35.68 -4.16 29.53
CA ASP A 215 36.19 -3.05 28.73
C ASP A 215 36.09 -3.38 27.22
N PRO A 216 35.50 -2.51 26.38
CA PRO A 216 35.39 -2.75 24.93
C PRO A 216 36.73 -2.99 24.22
N GLY A 217 37.86 -2.56 24.79
CA GLY A 217 39.20 -2.84 24.28
C GLY A 217 39.70 -4.25 24.55
N GLU A 218 39.04 -5.06 25.38
CA GLU A 218 39.43 -6.46 25.65
C GLU A 218 38.87 -7.47 24.65
N TYR A 219 37.93 -7.06 23.81
CA TYR A 219 37.25 -7.95 22.85
C TYR A 219 36.96 -7.24 21.53
N THR A 220 36.61 -8.02 20.53
CA THR A 220 36.05 -7.55 19.26
C THR A 220 34.75 -8.27 19.02
N ILE A 221 33.80 -7.60 18.38
CA ILE A 221 32.52 -8.19 18.00
C ILE A 221 32.54 -8.38 16.49
N SER A 222 32.07 -9.54 16.05
CA SER A 222 31.69 -9.81 14.67
C SER A 222 30.19 -10.05 14.61
N ASP A 223 29.63 -10.14 13.40
CA ASP A 223 28.20 -10.39 13.20
C ASP A 223 27.68 -11.64 13.92
N THR A 224 28.54 -12.60 14.26
CA THR A 224 28.13 -13.89 14.84
C THR A 224 28.86 -14.28 16.11
N ALA A 225 29.84 -13.51 16.58
CA ALA A 225 30.66 -13.91 17.73
C ALA A 225 31.34 -12.74 18.43
N ILE A 226 31.63 -12.92 19.72
CA ILE A 226 32.55 -12.12 20.52
C ILE A 226 33.91 -12.83 20.55
N GLU A 227 34.97 -12.12 20.19
CA GLU A 227 36.35 -12.60 20.23
C GLU A 227 37.16 -11.82 21.26
N PHE A 228 37.59 -12.49 22.33
CA PHE A 228 38.42 -11.88 23.36
C PHE A 228 39.91 -11.90 22.97
N GLN A 229 40.62 -10.81 23.25
CA GLN A 229 42.07 -10.74 23.05
C GLN A 229 42.81 -11.74 23.95
N THR A 230 42.34 -11.86 25.21
CA THR A 230 42.82 -12.84 26.19
C THR A 230 41.69 -13.80 26.58
N ALA A 231 41.94 -15.11 26.55
CA ALA A 231 40.91 -16.12 26.81
C ALA A 231 40.37 -16.02 28.25
N PRO A 232 39.04 -15.91 28.45
CA PRO A 232 38.43 -15.94 29.76
C PRO A 232 38.69 -17.25 30.51
N LYS A 233 38.85 -17.18 31.84
CA LYS A 233 39.13 -18.33 32.72
C LYS A 233 37.94 -19.27 32.83
N SER A 234 38.20 -20.50 33.27
CA SER A 234 37.18 -21.56 33.40
C SER A 234 36.02 -21.23 34.36
N SER A 235 36.25 -20.34 35.32
CA SER A 235 35.26 -19.88 36.29
C SER A 235 34.52 -18.61 35.87
N GLU A 236 34.80 -18.06 34.69
CA GLU A 236 34.23 -16.80 34.22
C GLU A 236 33.06 -17.05 33.27
N ASN A 237 31.86 -16.68 33.71
CA ASN A 237 30.65 -16.72 32.89
C ASN A 237 30.60 -15.49 31.99
N ILE A 238 30.39 -15.71 30.70
CA ILE A 238 30.29 -14.65 29.70
C ILE A 238 28.84 -14.43 29.33
N LYS A 239 28.40 -13.19 29.48
CA LYS A 239 27.07 -12.74 29.04
C LYS A 239 27.17 -11.51 28.16
N PHE A 240 26.07 -11.17 27.50
CA PHE A 240 25.95 -9.92 26.79
C PHE A 240 24.59 -9.26 27.01
N SER A 241 24.49 -7.99 26.67
CA SER A 241 23.21 -7.33 26.42
C SER A 241 23.35 -6.48 25.17
N GLY A 242 22.24 -6.26 24.48
CA GLY A 242 22.23 -5.32 23.38
C GLY A 242 21.03 -5.41 22.48
N VAL A 243 21.04 -4.56 21.44
CA VAL A 243 19.96 -4.46 20.46
C VAL A 243 20.44 -5.03 19.14
N TYR A 244 19.64 -5.90 18.52
CA TYR A 244 19.89 -6.42 17.18
C TYR A 244 18.75 -6.13 16.21
N PHE A 245 19.08 -6.09 14.92
CA PHE A 245 18.13 -5.85 13.84
C PHE A 245 17.63 -7.17 13.25
N LEU A 246 16.32 -7.39 13.32
CA LEU A 246 15.70 -8.58 12.78
C LEU A 246 15.52 -8.46 11.26
N ALA A 247 16.15 -9.36 10.51
CA ALA A 247 15.97 -9.45 9.07
C ALA A 247 14.71 -10.27 8.71
N PRO A 248 13.97 -9.88 7.66
CA PRO A 248 12.88 -10.70 7.13
C PRO A 248 13.37 -12.05 6.60
N LYS A 249 12.48 -13.03 6.56
CA LYS A 249 12.70 -14.29 5.84
C LYS A 249 12.89 -14.01 4.34
N ALA A 250 13.41 -14.99 3.59
CA ALA A 250 13.66 -14.86 2.15
C ALA A 250 12.40 -14.51 1.33
N ASP A 251 11.21 -14.91 1.81
CA ASP A 251 9.92 -14.56 1.23
C ASP A 251 9.39 -13.18 1.68
N GLY A 252 10.18 -12.40 2.42
CA GLY A 252 9.80 -11.11 2.97
C GLY A 252 8.77 -11.19 4.09
N THR A 253 8.62 -12.33 4.78
CA THR A 253 7.70 -12.45 5.92
C THR A 253 8.44 -12.44 7.26
N LEU A 254 7.72 -12.15 8.33
CA LEU A 254 8.15 -12.34 9.72
C LEU A 254 7.29 -13.36 10.44
N ASP A 255 7.87 -13.95 11.49
CA ASP A 255 7.05 -14.59 12.50
C ASP A 255 6.11 -13.59 13.16
N THR A 256 5.01 -14.10 13.70
CA THR A 256 4.01 -13.26 14.37
C THR A 256 4.64 -12.53 15.55
N LEU A 257 4.52 -11.21 15.54
CA LEU A 257 5.01 -10.33 16.58
C LEU A 257 3.95 -10.21 17.68
N VAL A 258 4.39 -10.17 18.94
CA VAL A 258 3.49 -9.90 20.06
C VAL A 258 3.29 -8.40 20.18
N ALA A 259 2.04 -7.98 20.33
CA ALA A 259 1.69 -6.58 20.54
C ALA A 259 2.38 -6.04 21.80
N LYS A 260 2.96 -4.84 21.70
CA LYS A 260 3.56 -4.14 22.85
C LYS A 260 2.49 -3.56 23.77
N THR A 261 1.33 -3.23 23.22
CA THR A 261 0.18 -2.65 23.92
C THR A 261 -1.12 -3.36 23.53
N SER A 262 -2.18 -3.11 24.30
CA SER A 262 -3.53 -3.49 23.88
C SER A 262 -4.05 -2.50 22.82
N PHE A 263 -4.67 -3.01 21.76
CA PHE A 263 -5.30 -2.19 20.73
C PHE A 263 -6.79 -2.52 20.51
N ASP A 264 -7.52 -1.52 20.01
CA ASP A 264 -8.92 -1.58 19.61
C ASP A 264 -9.02 -1.58 18.07
N VAL A 265 -9.60 -2.63 17.50
CA VAL A 265 -9.69 -2.84 16.05
C VAL A 265 -10.71 -1.92 15.36
N GLN A 266 -11.54 -1.21 16.13
CA GLN A 266 -12.50 -0.23 15.61
C GLN A 266 -11.96 1.20 15.64
N LYS A 267 -10.74 1.43 16.16
CA LYS A 267 -10.12 2.75 16.29
C LYS A 267 -8.80 2.82 15.53
N MET A 268 -8.80 3.57 14.43
CA MET A 268 -7.65 3.71 13.53
C MET A 268 -6.38 4.19 14.27
N GLU A 269 -6.52 5.14 15.19
CA GLU A 269 -5.41 5.62 16.02
C GLU A 269 -4.81 4.52 16.90
N SER A 270 -5.64 3.65 17.47
CA SER A 270 -5.19 2.55 18.34
C SER A 270 -4.44 1.48 17.55
N ILE A 271 -4.91 1.16 16.34
CA ILE A 271 -4.27 0.21 15.42
C ILE A 271 -2.88 0.74 15.04
N MET A 272 -2.82 1.98 14.57
CA MET A 272 -1.57 2.57 14.11
C MET A 272 -0.58 2.85 15.24
N ALA A 273 -1.06 3.13 16.45
CA ALA A 273 -0.20 3.22 17.62
C ALA A 273 0.54 1.91 17.88
N GLU A 274 -0.12 0.77 17.73
CA GLU A 274 0.52 -0.53 17.88
C GLU A 274 1.49 -0.83 16.72
N VAL A 275 1.12 -0.51 15.48
CA VAL A 275 2.02 -0.66 14.31
C VAL A 275 3.31 0.13 14.50
N TYR A 276 3.20 1.41 14.87
CA TYR A 276 4.35 2.31 15.11
C TYR A 276 5.07 2.05 16.43
N SER A 277 4.52 1.23 17.32
CA SER A 277 5.23 0.76 18.51
C SER A 277 6.03 -0.50 18.22
N THR A 278 5.48 -1.42 17.41
CA THR A 278 6.07 -2.73 17.13
C THR A 278 7.21 -2.66 16.12
N VAL A 279 7.09 -1.83 15.07
CA VAL A 279 8.16 -1.58 14.08
C VAL A 279 8.56 -0.12 14.12
N ASN A 280 9.87 0.15 14.05
CA ASN A 280 10.36 1.51 13.96
C ASN A 280 10.31 1.97 12.50
N PHE A 281 9.65 3.10 12.27
CA PHE A 281 9.60 3.75 10.96
C PHE A 281 10.34 5.08 11.03
N VAL A 282 11.15 5.37 10.02
CA VAL A 282 11.78 6.67 9.83
C VAL A 282 10.80 7.58 9.10
N ASN A 283 10.43 8.70 9.72
CA ASN A 283 9.49 9.69 9.20
C ASN A 283 8.19 9.07 8.65
N PRO A 284 7.44 8.30 9.46
CA PRO A 284 6.16 7.75 9.05
C PRO A 284 5.12 8.86 8.90
N SER A 285 4.20 8.71 7.95
CA SER A 285 3.11 9.66 7.78
C SER A 285 2.06 9.54 8.88
N PRO A 286 1.26 10.60 9.10
CA PRO A 286 -0.13 10.43 9.55
C PRO A 286 -0.83 9.33 8.75
N TYR A 287 -1.68 8.57 9.42
CA TYR A 287 -2.37 7.46 8.79
C TYR A 287 -3.60 7.93 8.00
N THR A 288 -3.87 7.26 6.87
CA THR A 288 -5.00 7.52 5.97
C THR A 288 -5.87 6.27 5.90
N PRO A 289 -6.95 6.18 6.68
CA PRO A 289 -7.89 5.07 6.57
C PRO A 289 -8.73 5.17 5.30
N ILE A 290 -9.26 4.03 4.89
CA ILE A 290 -10.40 3.92 3.99
C ILE A 290 -11.49 3.09 4.64
N SER A 291 -12.77 3.36 4.33
CA SER A 291 -13.93 2.66 4.91
C SER A 291 -14.91 2.23 3.82
N PHE A 292 -15.30 0.96 3.78
CA PHE A 292 -16.19 0.41 2.74
C PHE A 292 -17.67 0.72 2.97
N THR A 293 -18.06 0.90 4.22
CA THR A 293 -19.43 1.24 4.64
C THR A 293 -19.39 2.38 5.67
N PRO A 294 -20.51 3.10 5.89
CA PRO A 294 -20.59 4.11 6.94
C PRO A 294 -20.63 3.51 8.36
N ASP A 295 -20.83 2.20 8.48
CA ASP A 295 -20.89 1.48 9.74
C ASP A 295 -19.47 1.21 10.28
N ALA A 296 -19.34 0.96 11.59
CA ALA A 296 -18.03 0.63 12.17
C ALA A 296 -17.51 -0.76 11.73
N ARG A 297 -18.42 -1.65 11.31
CA ARG A 297 -18.15 -3.03 10.91
C ARG A 297 -19.09 -3.44 9.80
N PHE A 298 -18.73 -4.48 9.06
CA PHE A 298 -19.67 -5.12 8.14
C PHE A 298 -20.84 -5.69 8.94
N THR A 299 -22.05 -5.28 8.61
CA THR A 299 -23.26 -5.88 9.17
C THR A 299 -23.46 -7.29 8.60
N LYS A 300 -24.32 -8.08 9.25
CA LYS A 300 -24.72 -9.44 8.82
C LYS A 300 -25.26 -9.56 7.39
N ASP A 301 -25.56 -8.42 6.76
CA ASP A 301 -26.07 -8.30 5.40
C ASP A 301 -25.00 -8.68 4.36
N TRP A 302 -23.73 -8.45 4.69
CA TRP A 302 -22.59 -8.98 3.95
C TRP A 302 -22.12 -10.30 4.56
N LYS A 303 -21.54 -11.15 3.72
CA LYS A 303 -20.92 -12.43 4.10
C LYS A 303 -19.42 -12.35 3.85
N ARG A 304 -18.64 -13.27 4.42
CA ARG A 304 -17.19 -13.29 4.19
C ARG A 304 -16.80 -13.53 2.73
N ASP A 305 -17.66 -14.18 1.96
CA ASP A 305 -17.55 -14.35 0.52
C ASP A 305 -18.36 -13.32 -0.29
N SER A 306 -18.85 -12.24 0.34
CA SER A 306 -19.26 -11.05 -0.40
C SER A 306 -18.07 -10.44 -1.12
N VAL A 307 -18.35 -9.81 -2.26
CA VAL A 307 -17.31 -9.31 -3.16
C VAL A 307 -16.93 -7.86 -2.86
N VAL A 308 -15.72 -7.49 -3.26
CA VAL A 308 -15.24 -6.13 -3.38
C VAL A 308 -14.78 -5.93 -4.82
N TYR A 309 -15.41 -4.98 -5.48
CA TYR A 309 -15.01 -4.50 -6.81
C TYR A 309 -13.86 -3.52 -6.62
N MET A 310 -12.77 -3.73 -7.36
CA MET A 310 -11.58 -2.88 -7.35
C MET A 310 -11.23 -2.53 -8.79
N TYR A 311 -11.23 -1.25 -9.13
CA TYR A 311 -10.89 -0.81 -10.48
C TYR A 311 -10.14 0.51 -10.47
N GLY A 312 -9.27 0.69 -11.45
CA GLY A 312 -8.44 1.87 -11.55
C GLY A 312 -7.18 1.65 -12.39
N ASN A 313 -6.21 2.54 -12.21
CA ASN A 313 -4.93 2.50 -12.89
C ASN A 313 -3.78 2.35 -11.87
N ALA A 314 -2.89 1.40 -12.13
CA ALA A 314 -1.68 1.24 -11.34
C ALA A 314 -0.47 1.00 -12.26
N ASN A 315 0.66 1.59 -11.86
CA ASN A 315 1.99 1.38 -12.42
C ASN A 315 3.03 1.56 -11.29
N LYS A 316 4.32 1.51 -11.63
CA LYS A 316 5.39 1.65 -10.64
C LYS A 316 5.46 3.05 -9.98
N ASP A 317 4.81 4.06 -10.56
CA ASP A 317 4.83 5.43 -10.04
C ASP A 317 3.68 5.71 -9.08
N ARG A 318 2.50 5.13 -9.35
CA ARG A 318 1.28 5.39 -8.58
C ARG A 318 0.24 4.30 -8.69
N ILE A 319 -0.68 4.33 -7.73
CA ILE A 319 -1.91 3.56 -7.70
C ILE A 319 -3.05 4.57 -7.54
N VAL A 320 -3.98 4.59 -8.49
CA VAL A 320 -5.25 5.31 -8.39
C VAL A 320 -6.38 4.32 -8.61
N MET A 321 -7.30 4.23 -7.66
CA MET A 321 -8.38 3.25 -7.74
C MET A 321 -9.60 3.64 -6.94
N PHE A 322 -10.70 2.98 -7.27
CA PHE A 322 -11.89 2.90 -6.44
C PHE A 322 -12.10 1.47 -5.97
N MET A 323 -12.62 1.36 -4.75
CA MET A 323 -13.12 0.11 -4.20
C MET A 323 -14.57 0.26 -3.80
N ARG A 324 -15.33 -0.81 -3.96
CA ARG A 324 -16.73 -0.87 -3.54
C ARG A 324 -17.09 -2.29 -3.13
N VAL A 325 -17.61 -2.45 -1.91
CA VAL A 325 -18.18 -3.72 -1.45
C VAL A 325 -19.48 -4.03 -2.22
N ASP A 326 -19.91 -5.30 -2.24
CA ASP A 326 -21.15 -5.74 -2.87
C ASP A 326 -22.33 -4.79 -2.55
N PRO A 327 -22.91 -4.10 -3.54
CA PRO A 327 -24.02 -3.20 -3.30
C PRO A 327 -25.35 -3.91 -3.13
N THR A 328 -25.44 -5.22 -3.40
CA THR A 328 -26.69 -5.99 -3.35
C THR A 328 -27.43 -5.84 -2.01
N PRO A 329 -26.75 -5.94 -0.84
CA PRO A 329 -27.46 -5.81 0.43
C PRO A 329 -27.89 -4.36 0.73
N SER A 330 -27.12 -3.37 0.28
CA SER A 330 -27.44 -1.96 0.49
C SER A 330 -26.63 -1.05 -0.46
N PRO A 331 -27.20 -0.61 -1.60
CA PRO A 331 -26.46 0.16 -2.60
C PRO A 331 -25.95 1.51 -2.10
N VAL A 332 -26.66 2.12 -1.14
CA VAL A 332 -26.33 3.42 -0.53
C VAL A 332 -25.23 3.27 0.53
N ARG A 333 -25.21 2.17 1.28
CA ARG A 333 -24.16 1.91 2.28
C ARG A 333 -22.89 1.33 1.69
N ALA A 334 -22.96 0.70 0.51
CA ALA A 334 -21.78 0.24 -0.22
C ALA A 334 -21.07 1.42 -0.91
N LEU A 335 -20.10 2.00 -0.20
CA LEU A 335 -19.45 3.25 -0.60
C LEU A 335 -18.52 3.06 -1.80
N PHE A 336 -18.40 4.10 -2.63
CA PHE A 336 -17.34 4.25 -3.61
C PHE A 336 -16.15 4.92 -2.94
N VAL A 337 -15.14 4.11 -2.66
CA VAL A 337 -14.00 4.47 -1.82
C VAL A 337 -12.79 4.82 -2.69
N PRO A 338 -12.37 6.10 -2.76
CA PRO A 338 -11.21 6.49 -3.54
C PRO A 338 -9.90 6.15 -2.82
N LEU A 339 -8.88 5.82 -3.62
CA LEU A 339 -7.49 5.76 -3.18
C LEU A 339 -6.58 6.34 -4.28
N TYR A 340 -5.71 7.27 -3.91
CA TYR A 340 -4.56 7.68 -4.71
C TYR A 340 -3.31 7.56 -3.84
N ILE A 341 -2.30 6.81 -4.27
CA ILE A 341 -0.99 6.75 -3.63
C ILE A 341 0.10 6.82 -4.70
N GLY A 342 1.04 7.75 -4.54
CA GLY A 342 2.26 7.79 -5.34
C GLY A 342 2.47 9.13 -6.02
N ARG A 343 3.16 9.08 -7.16
CA ARG A 343 3.64 10.24 -7.89
C ARG A 343 2.54 11.18 -8.35
N MET A 344 2.76 12.49 -8.27
CA MET A 344 2.02 13.50 -9.04
C MET A 344 2.86 13.97 -10.24
N TYR A 345 2.22 14.47 -11.29
CA TYR A 345 2.94 15.18 -12.35
C TYR A 345 3.42 16.54 -11.83
N THR A 346 4.72 16.81 -11.91
CA THR A 346 5.34 18.03 -11.39
C THR A 346 5.76 18.95 -12.53
N PHE A 347 5.82 20.24 -12.24
CA PHE A 347 6.35 21.24 -13.17
C PHE A 347 7.89 21.27 -13.12
N ASP A 348 8.48 22.47 -13.24
CA ASP A 348 9.94 22.66 -13.24
C ASP A 348 10.64 22.13 -11.98
N ASN A 349 10.09 22.42 -10.80
CA ASN A 349 10.65 22.01 -9.52
C ASN A 349 9.79 20.89 -8.91
N ALA A 350 10.39 19.72 -8.72
CA ALA A 350 9.72 18.59 -8.08
C ALA A 350 9.87 18.68 -6.54
N PRO A 351 8.87 18.23 -5.76
CA PRO A 351 9.03 18.03 -4.33
C PRO A 351 10.21 17.09 -4.03
N ARG A 352 10.84 17.21 -2.85
CA ARG A 352 11.92 16.28 -2.47
C ARG A 352 11.44 14.83 -2.37
N LYS A 353 10.16 14.65 -2.02
CA LYS A 353 9.46 13.37 -2.13
C LYS A 353 8.10 13.59 -2.79
N ASN A 354 8.04 13.29 -4.08
CA ASN A 354 6.85 13.33 -4.90
C ASN A 354 6.00 12.07 -4.66
N THR A 355 5.40 12.00 -3.47
CA THR A 355 4.44 10.98 -3.09
C THR A 355 3.26 11.65 -2.41
N VAL A 356 2.07 11.44 -2.97
CA VAL A 356 0.79 11.93 -2.45
C VAL A 356 -0.04 10.75 -1.98
N ILE A 357 -0.80 10.96 -0.91
CA ILE A 357 -1.85 10.04 -0.48
C ILE A 357 -3.21 10.75 -0.33
N ILE A 358 -4.23 10.13 -0.91
CA ILE A 358 -5.64 10.54 -0.86
C ILE A 358 -6.47 9.28 -0.59
N GLY A 359 -7.37 9.33 0.40
CA GLY A 359 -8.29 8.26 0.76
C GLY A 359 -9.69 8.77 1.06
N GLY A 360 -10.59 7.85 1.37
CA GLY A 360 -11.96 8.14 1.76
C GLY A 360 -12.43 7.26 2.91
N CYS A 361 -12.83 7.87 4.03
CA CYS A 361 -13.25 7.15 5.23
C CYS A 361 -14.59 7.66 5.80
N ARG A 362 -15.07 6.97 6.83
CA ARG A 362 -16.18 7.44 7.67
C ARG A 362 -15.75 8.61 8.56
N ASN A 363 -16.73 9.36 9.05
CA ASN A 363 -16.46 10.49 9.93
C ASN A 363 -15.93 10.02 11.29
N GLY A 364 -14.82 10.62 11.74
CA GLY A 364 -14.18 10.34 13.02
C GLY A 364 -12.96 9.43 12.92
N ASP A 365 -12.76 8.75 11.78
CA ASP A 365 -11.63 7.83 11.57
C ASP A 365 -10.37 8.52 11.08
N GLN A 366 -10.49 9.71 10.50
CA GLN A 366 -9.36 10.48 9.99
C GLN A 366 -8.38 10.87 11.12
N TYR A 367 -7.08 10.92 10.80
CA TYR A 367 -6.09 11.44 11.74
C TYR A 367 -6.36 12.92 12.04
N ASN A 368 -6.45 13.25 13.33
CA ASN A 368 -6.56 14.63 13.80
C ASN A 368 -5.21 15.09 14.34
N TYR A 369 -4.67 16.17 13.79
CA TYR A 369 -3.43 16.79 14.26
C TYR A 369 -3.60 17.38 15.67
N ALA A 370 -2.56 17.26 16.47
CA ALA A 370 -2.37 18.04 17.69
C ALA A 370 -0.86 18.30 17.91
N PRO A 371 -0.47 19.40 18.57
CA PRO A 371 0.93 19.66 18.90
C PRO A 371 1.54 18.52 19.73
N ASN A 372 2.78 18.13 19.40
CA ASN A 372 3.52 17.02 19.98
C ASN A 372 2.80 15.66 19.90
N LYS A 373 1.85 15.50 18.98
CA LYS A 373 1.08 14.26 18.85
C LYS A 373 2.00 13.10 18.46
N LYS A 374 2.00 12.08 19.31
CA LYS A 374 2.64 10.79 19.05
C LYS A 374 1.59 9.73 18.85
N ILE A 375 1.84 8.85 17.88
CA ILE A 375 1.05 7.63 17.67
C ILE A 375 2.02 6.46 17.84
N GLY A 376 1.84 5.70 18.92
CA GLY A 376 2.87 4.73 19.34
C GLY A 376 4.18 5.44 19.66
N ASN A 377 5.28 4.94 19.09
CA ASN A 377 6.59 5.58 19.25
C ASN A 377 6.87 6.68 18.21
N ALA A 378 6.01 6.84 17.20
CA ALA A 378 6.23 7.80 16.12
C ALA A 378 5.74 9.19 16.51
N ASN A 379 6.61 10.20 16.36
CA ASN A 379 6.18 11.59 16.39
C ASN A 379 5.55 11.95 15.05
N LEU A 380 4.27 12.30 15.05
CA LEU A 380 3.51 12.68 13.86
C LEU A 380 3.13 14.17 13.86
N ASP A 381 3.76 14.95 14.73
CA ASP A 381 3.76 16.39 14.63
C ASP A 381 4.81 16.85 13.61
N TYR A 382 4.34 17.15 12.40
CA TYR A 382 5.15 17.77 11.34
C TYR A 382 4.83 19.27 11.20
N GLY A 383 4.31 19.89 12.25
CA GLY A 383 3.85 21.28 12.30
C GLY A 383 2.33 21.43 12.16
N GLU A 384 1.85 22.65 12.38
CA GLU A 384 0.41 23.00 12.41
C GLU A 384 -0.36 22.65 11.13
N ASN A 385 0.36 22.55 10.01
CA ASN A 385 -0.21 22.23 8.71
C ASN A 385 -0.05 20.75 8.33
N THR A 386 0.20 19.84 9.29
CA THR A 386 0.23 18.40 9.05
C THR A 386 -1.11 17.92 8.45
N GLY A 387 -1.07 17.27 7.29
CA GLY A 387 -2.24 16.67 6.62
C GLY A 387 -2.46 15.19 6.97
N ASN A 388 -3.53 14.59 6.45
CA ASN A 388 -3.86 13.17 6.73
C ASN A 388 -4.30 12.33 5.53
N GLY A 389 -4.50 12.93 4.34
CA GLY A 389 -4.93 12.20 3.15
C GLY A 389 -6.44 11.96 3.05
N ASN A 390 -7.23 12.21 4.10
CA ASN A 390 -8.69 12.07 4.09
C ASN A 390 -9.40 13.42 4.04
N ASP A 391 -8.90 14.42 4.76
CA ASP A 391 -9.54 15.74 4.84
C ASP A 391 -8.80 16.80 4.04
N SER A 392 -7.63 16.42 3.53
CA SER A 392 -6.66 17.20 2.80
C SER A 392 -5.81 16.23 1.99
N VAL A 393 -5.18 16.73 0.93
CA VAL A 393 -4.20 15.96 0.17
C VAL A 393 -2.90 15.94 0.97
N LEU A 394 -2.34 14.77 1.22
CA LEU A 394 -1.11 14.64 2.00
C LEU A 394 0.09 14.45 1.07
N LEU A 395 1.03 15.40 1.07
CA LEU A 395 2.30 15.31 0.36
C LEU A 395 3.43 14.87 1.29
N ALA A 396 4.20 13.85 0.90
CA ALA A 396 5.26 13.30 1.72
C ALA A 396 6.35 14.31 2.10
N GLN A 397 6.90 15.06 1.13
CA GLN A 397 7.88 16.11 1.44
C GLN A 397 7.92 17.20 0.37
N SER A 398 7.72 18.45 0.78
CA SER A 398 7.78 19.63 -0.08
C SER A 398 9.17 19.86 -0.69
N TYR A 399 9.26 20.76 -1.66
CA TYR A 399 10.54 21.18 -2.26
C TYR A 399 11.51 21.77 -1.22
N THR A 400 10.98 22.54 -0.27
CA THR A 400 11.75 23.16 0.82
C THR A 400 12.08 22.19 1.96
N GLY A 401 11.44 21.01 1.98
CA GLY A 401 11.78 19.91 2.87
C GLY A 401 10.79 19.63 4.01
N ALA A 402 9.72 20.42 4.14
CA ALA A 402 8.66 20.17 5.12
C ALA A 402 7.91 18.88 4.77
N MET A 403 7.72 18.00 5.76
CA MET A 403 7.11 16.68 5.56
C MET A 403 5.61 16.72 5.82
N TYR A 404 4.85 15.92 5.08
CA TYR A 404 3.45 15.60 5.43
C TYR A 404 2.52 16.82 5.58
N GLN A 405 2.73 17.86 4.78
CA GLN A 405 1.91 19.07 4.82
C GLN A 405 0.57 18.88 4.09
N LYS A 406 -0.46 19.55 4.57
CA LYS A 406 -1.81 19.57 4.00
C LYS A 406 -1.83 20.39 2.71
N HIS A 407 -2.34 19.80 1.66
CA HIS A 407 -2.59 20.43 0.37
C HIS A 407 -4.07 20.32 0.03
N TYR A 408 -4.51 21.12 -0.94
CA TYR A 408 -5.88 21.06 -1.46
C TYR A 408 -5.87 20.89 -2.98
N LEU A 409 -7.02 20.52 -3.51
CA LEU A 409 -7.26 20.31 -4.93
C LEU A 409 -7.75 21.61 -5.56
N SER A 410 -7.12 22.00 -6.66
CA SER A 410 -7.54 23.14 -7.48
C SER A 410 -7.83 22.66 -8.89
N PHE A 411 -8.97 23.06 -9.44
CA PHE A 411 -9.39 22.75 -10.79
C PHE A 411 -10.46 23.74 -11.22
N ILE A 412 -10.66 23.86 -12.54
CA ILE A 412 -11.70 24.72 -13.10
C ILE A 412 -13.03 23.99 -12.97
N THR A 413 -13.96 24.59 -12.23
CA THR A 413 -15.30 24.03 -11.99
C THR A 413 -16.35 25.13 -12.00
N HIS A 414 -17.61 24.70 -11.94
CA HIS A 414 -18.76 25.60 -11.84
C HIS A 414 -18.91 26.15 -10.43
N ASP A 415 -19.53 27.32 -10.34
CA ASP A 415 -19.94 27.89 -9.05
C ASP A 415 -21.03 27.01 -8.43
N MET A 416 -20.78 26.54 -7.20
CA MET A 416 -21.65 25.62 -6.51
C MET A 416 -22.99 26.25 -6.12
N ASP A 417 -23.01 27.54 -5.78
CA ASP A 417 -24.22 28.23 -5.34
C ASP A 417 -25.16 28.46 -6.54
N ILE A 418 -24.58 28.80 -7.71
CA ILE A 418 -25.34 28.93 -8.96
C ILE A 418 -25.82 27.55 -9.44
N ASP A 419 -24.98 26.53 -9.34
CA ASP A 419 -25.31 25.17 -9.79
C ASP A 419 -26.11 24.36 -8.76
N SER A 420 -26.48 24.93 -7.61
CA SER A 420 -27.21 24.24 -6.52
C SER A 420 -28.65 23.79 -6.88
N GLY A 421 -29.18 24.17 -8.05
CA GLY A 421 -30.55 23.89 -8.48
C GLY A 421 -30.76 22.58 -9.27
N GLN A 422 -32.01 22.36 -9.72
CA GLN A 422 -32.40 21.21 -10.58
C GLN A 422 -31.82 21.22 -12.00
N GLY A 423 -30.93 22.17 -12.32
CA GLY A 423 -30.26 22.23 -13.61
C GLY A 423 -29.49 20.94 -13.88
N ARG A 424 -29.72 20.34 -15.05
CA ARG A 424 -28.95 19.19 -15.53
C ARG A 424 -27.72 19.73 -16.27
N PHE A 425 -26.53 19.48 -15.73
CA PHE A 425 -25.30 19.79 -16.45
C PHE A 425 -25.10 18.76 -17.56
N ASN A 426 -25.69 19.05 -18.71
CA ASN A 426 -25.58 18.22 -19.91
C ASN A 426 -24.30 18.57 -20.66
N PRO A 427 -23.88 17.76 -21.67
CA PRO A 427 -22.91 18.22 -22.64
C PRO A 427 -23.32 19.62 -23.16
N SER A 428 -22.33 20.48 -23.36
CA SER A 428 -22.58 21.84 -23.87
C SER A 428 -23.42 21.76 -25.15
N VAL A 429 -24.54 22.48 -25.21
CA VAL A 429 -25.39 22.52 -26.43
C VAL A 429 -24.61 23.09 -27.62
N TYR A 430 -23.54 23.85 -27.37
CA TYR A 430 -22.72 24.47 -28.42
C TYR A 430 -21.65 23.55 -28.98
N SER A 431 -21.09 22.64 -28.16
CA SER A 431 -19.96 21.78 -28.58
C SER A 431 -20.25 20.28 -28.51
N GLY A 432 -21.34 19.88 -27.87
CA GLY A 432 -21.66 18.48 -27.56
C GLY A 432 -20.72 17.84 -26.53
N LYS A 433 -19.86 18.62 -25.85
CA LYS A 433 -18.79 18.11 -24.97
C LYS A 433 -19.03 18.46 -23.50
N TYR A 434 -18.58 17.60 -22.59
CA TYR A 434 -18.50 17.89 -21.15
C TYR A 434 -17.27 18.75 -20.83
N HIS A 435 -17.37 19.54 -19.75
CA HIS A 435 -16.22 20.21 -19.17
C HIS A 435 -15.42 19.23 -18.31
N LEU A 436 -14.10 19.20 -18.51
CA LEU A 436 -13.15 18.39 -17.76
C LEU A 436 -12.00 19.28 -17.34
N SER A 437 -11.46 19.08 -16.13
CA SER A 437 -10.34 19.86 -15.65
C SER A 437 -9.27 18.99 -15.01
N GLN A 438 -8.01 19.32 -15.26
CA GLN A 438 -6.89 18.70 -14.55
C GLN A 438 -6.96 19.07 -13.07
N ILE A 439 -6.59 18.11 -12.22
CA ILE A 439 -6.64 18.32 -10.77
C ILE A 439 -5.25 18.71 -10.29
N TYR A 440 -5.09 19.98 -9.94
CA TYR A 440 -3.86 20.51 -9.39
C TYR A 440 -3.79 20.32 -7.87
N ILE A 441 -2.58 20.07 -7.37
CA ILE A 441 -2.27 20.01 -5.94
C ILE A 441 -1.62 21.34 -5.55
N VAL A 442 -2.22 22.01 -4.56
CA VAL A 442 -1.84 23.37 -4.16
C VAL A 442 -1.57 23.43 -2.66
N HIS A 443 -0.48 24.11 -2.31
CA HIS A 443 -0.20 24.57 -0.95
C HIS A 443 -0.39 26.08 -0.89
N PRO A 444 -1.00 26.66 0.16
CA PRO A 444 -1.17 28.11 0.26
C PRO A 444 0.13 28.92 0.15
N ASN A 445 1.25 28.38 0.66
CA ASN A 445 2.54 29.06 0.63
C ASN A 445 3.43 28.65 -0.55
N ASP A 446 3.26 27.42 -1.08
CA ASP A 446 4.13 26.90 -2.14
C ASP A 446 3.51 27.13 -3.52
N GLY A 447 2.21 27.47 -3.57
CA GLY A 447 1.44 27.57 -4.80
C GLY A 447 1.17 26.21 -5.42
N TYR A 448 1.18 26.16 -6.75
CA TYR A 448 0.95 24.95 -7.54
C TYR A 448 2.16 24.02 -7.46
N VAL A 449 1.98 22.87 -6.80
CA VAL A 449 3.05 21.87 -6.62
C VAL A 449 3.12 20.91 -7.81
N GLY A 450 1.96 20.56 -8.34
CA GLY A 450 1.81 19.61 -9.43
C GLY A 450 0.35 19.34 -9.74
N LYS A 451 0.09 18.25 -10.45
CA LYS A 451 -1.26 17.76 -10.76
C LYS A 451 -1.35 16.24 -10.64
N LEU A 452 -2.53 15.73 -10.34
CA LEU A 452 -2.80 14.29 -10.34
C LEU A 452 -2.58 13.74 -11.75
N ASP A 453 -1.84 12.64 -11.82
CA ASP A 453 -1.40 12.12 -13.10
C ASP A 453 -2.45 11.17 -13.70
N ASP A 454 -2.83 11.40 -14.95
CA ASP A 454 -3.95 10.77 -15.68
C ASP A 454 -5.29 10.72 -14.90
N VAL A 455 -5.61 11.79 -14.19
CA VAL A 455 -6.88 11.95 -13.47
C VAL A 455 -7.48 13.33 -13.73
N TYR A 456 -8.76 13.35 -14.13
CA TYR A 456 -9.52 14.58 -14.34
C TYR A 456 -10.64 14.74 -13.31
N ALA A 457 -10.88 15.99 -12.90
CA ALA A 457 -12.08 16.39 -12.20
C ALA A 457 -13.22 16.49 -13.20
N VAL A 458 -14.32 15.84 -12.86
CA VAL A 458 -15.51 15.79 -13.69
C VAL A 458 -16.72 16.14 -12.84
N HIS A 459 -17.49 17.10 -13.35
CA HIS A 459 -18.71 17.53 -12.72
C HIS A 459 -19.75 16.39 -12.70
N PRO A 460 -20.33 16.02 -11.55
CA PRO A 460 -21.09 14.78 -11.40
C PRO A 460 -22.47 14.78 -12.05
N LYS A 461 -22.99 15.93 -12.43
CA LYS A 461 -24.34 16.03 -12.97
C LYS A 461 -24.46 15.35 -14.33
N ASN A 462 -25.47 14.48 -14.47
CA ASN A 462 -25.80 13.73 -15.68
C ASN A 462 -24.67 12.81 -16.20
N ILE A 463 -23.78 12.38 -15.30
CA ILE A 463 -22.79 11.32 -15.53
C ILE A 463 -23.00 10.28 -14.44
N GLN A 464 -23.09 9.01 -14.81
CA GLN A 464 -23.32 7.91 -13.90
C GLN A 464 -22.01 7.23 -13.52
N GLN A 465 -22.04 6.52 -12.39
CA GLN A 465 -20.92 5.69 -11.94
C GLN A 465 -20.51 4.73 -13.04
N ALA A 466 -19.21 4.65 -13.32
CA ALA A 466 -18.59 3.81 -14.35
C ALA A 466 -18.83 4.23 -15.81
N ASP A 467 -19.45 5.39 -16.08
CA ASP A 467 -19.48 5.97 -17.43
C ASP A 467 -18.07 6.19 -17.96
N GLU A 468 -17.90 6.04 -19.26
CA GLU A 468 -16.62 6.22 -19.94
C GLU A 468 -16.60 7.54 -20.71
N LEU A 469 -15.48 8.24 -20.61
CA LEU A 469 -15.25 9.57 -21.17
C LEU A 469 -14.07 9.52 -22.13
N GLU A 470 -14.29 9.95 -23.35
CA GLU A 470 -13.27 10.05 -24.37
C GLU A 470 -12.63 11.44 -24.37
N ILE A 471 -11.30 11.46 -24.38
CA ILE A 471 -10.51 12.69 -24.48
C ILE A 471 -9.56 12.54 -25.66
N GLU A 472 -9.80 13.35 -26.70
CA GLU A 472 -8.92 13.50 -27.86
C GLU A 472 -8.43 14.95 -27.95
N LYS A 473 -7.11 15.14 -28.03
CA LYS A 473 -6.51 16.46 -28.11
C LYS A 473 -5.14 16.43 -28.79
N GLU A 474 -4.86 17.49 -29.54
CA GLU A 474 -3.52 17.86 -29.96
C GLU A 474 -2.85 18.70 -28.85
N VAL A 475 -1.75 18.18 -28.32
CA VAL A 475 -0.88 18.85 -27.36
C VAL A 475 0.19 19.59 -28.13
N THR A 476 0.28 20.90 -27.91
CA THR A 476 1.27 21.77 -28.55
C THR A 476 2.16 22.42 -27.49
N SER A 477 3.47 22.27 -27.62
CA SER A 477 4.46 22.93 -26.77
C SER A 477 4.28 22.64 -25.27
N GLU A 478 3.98 21.40 -24.91
CA GLU A 478 4.02 20.95 -23.51
C GLU A 478 5.44 21.13 -22.97
N SER A 479 5.60 21.85 -21.85
CA SER A 479 6.89 21.98 -21.18
C SER A 479 7.17 20.76 -20.33
N LEU A 480 8.25 20.04 -20.64
CA LEU A 480 8.73 18.89 -19.86
C LEU A 480 9.74 19.30 -18.78
N GLY A 481 10.04 20.60 -18.71
CA GLY A 481 11.03 21.22 -17.83
C GLY A 481 12.36 21.49 -18.51
N LYS A 482 13.34 21.91 -17.70
CA LYS A 482 14.67 22.32 -18.17
C LYS A 482 15.71 21.22 -17.99
N GLY A 483 16.64 21.13 -18.94
CA GLY A 483 17.88 20.39 -18.75
C GLY A 483 18.69 20.99 -17.61
N ASN A 484 19.26 20.16 -16.73
CA ASN A 484 20.15 20.61 -15.66
C ASN A 484 21.62 20.19 -15.89
N GLY A 485 21.96 19.77 -17.11
CA GLY A 485 23.28 19.23 -17.46
C GLY A 485 23.56 17.81 -16.94
N MET A 486 22.60 17.16 -16.26
CA MET A 486 22.70 15.76 -15.80
C MET A 486 21.45 14.92 -16.13
N ARG A 487 20.28 15.55 -16.23
CA ARG A 487 18.97 14.92 -16.44
C ARG A 487 18.83 14.48 -17.89
N LYS A 488 18.66 13.17 -18.12
CA LYS A 488 18.34 12.59 -19.43
C LYS A 488 16.87 12.22 -19.61
N ILE A 489 16.14 12.09 -18.50
CA ILE A 489 14.76 11.56 -18.49
C ILE A 489 13.78 12.69 -18.25
N PHE A 490 12.81 12.79 -19.15
CA PHE A 490 11.71 13.75 -19.12
C PHE A 490 10.39 12.99 -19.19
N HIS A 491 9.34 13.56 -18.62
CA HIS A 491 8.05 12.90 -18.50
C HIS A 491 7.01 13.67 -19.28
N LEU A 492 6.29 12.96 -20.14
CA LEU A 492 5.11 13.47 -20.83
C LEU A 492 3.91 13.37 -19.90
N GLU A 493 3.00 14.32 -20.04
CA GLU A 493 1.72 14.29 -19.34
C GLU A 493 0.86 13.11 -19.80
N HIS A 494 0.78 12.88 -21.12
CA HIS A 494 -0.02 11.80 -21.68
C HIS A 494 0.83 10.91 -22.59
N LYS A 495 0.33 9.70 -22.83
CA LYS A 495 0.93 8.79 -23.80
C LYS A 495 0.62 9.31 -25.21
N PRO A 496 1.64 9.59 -26.04
CA PRO A 496 1.42 10.09 -27.39
C PRO A 496 0.91 8.97 -28.30
N LYS A 497 0.05 9.33 -29.25
CA LYS A 497 -0.33 8.44 -30.36
C LYS A 497 0.92 8.09 -31.17
N ALA A 498 1.00 6.83 -31.60
CA ALA A 498 2.16 6.28 -32.28
C ALA A 498 2.55 7.18 -33.47
N GLY A 499 3.82 7.64 -33.47
CA GLY A 499 4.38 8.46 -34.55
C GLY A 499 4.06 9.96 -34.51
N THR A 500 3.26 10.45 -33.56
CA THR A 500 2.90 11.88 -33.50
C THR A 500 3.85 12.72 -32.65
N LEU A 501 4.66 12.09 -31.78
CA LEU A 501 5.56 12.79 -30.87
C LEU A 501 6.65 13.57 -31.61
N LYS A 502 6.69 14.87 -31.36
CA LYS A 502 7.75 15.79 -31.76
C LYS A 502 8.35 16.41 -30.50
N LEU A 503 9.65 16.22 -30.30
CA LEU A 503 10.38 16.81 -29.19
C LEU A 503 11.24 17.96 -29.67
N PHE A 504 11.31 19.03 -28.88
CA PHE A 504 12.09 20.20 -29.18
C PHE A 504 13.08 20.49 -28.04
N ASN A 505 14.31 20.82 -28.42
CA ASN A 505 15.37 21.28 -27.53
C ASN A 505 15.76 22.69 -28.00
N ALA A 506 15.50 23.73 -27.18
CA ALA A 506 15.62 25.13 -27.60
C ALA A 506 14.93 25.43 -28.95
N CYS A 507 13.66 25.02 -29.08
CA CYS A 507 12.86 25.16 -30.31
C CYS A 507 13.41 24.42 -31.55
N THR A 508 14.46 23.60 -31.39
CA THR A 508 15.01 22.76 -32.47
C THR A 508 14.45 21.36 -32.35
N LEU A 509 13.89 20.84 -33.45
CA LEU A 509 13.35 19.48 -33.49
C LEU A 509 14.47 18.46 -33.22
N VAL A 510 14.24 17.60 -32.23
CA VAL A 510 15.14 16.51 -31.87
C VAL A 510 14.81 15.31 -32.77
N PRO A 511 15.79 14.74 -33.50
CA PRO A 511 15.57 13.55 -34.30
C PRO A 511 15.08 12.37 -33.45
N ASN A 512 14.16 11.56 -34.00
CA ASN A 512 13.64 10.35 -33.32
C ASN A 512 14.73 9.31 -33.00
N THR A 513 15.91 9.43 -33.63
CA THR A 513 17.08 8.60 -33.32
C THR A 513 17.78 8.98 -32.03
N ASP A 514 17.52 10.17 -31.48
CA ASP A 514 18.33 10.77 -30.41
C ASP A 514 17.67 10.65 -29.03
N PHE A 515 16.50 10.04 -28.97
CA PHE A 515 15.79 9.70 -27.74
C PHE A 515 15.13 8.32 -27.82
N ILE A 516 14.75 7.80 -26.66
CA ILE A 516 13.97 6.57 -26.50
C ILE A 516 12.69 6.94 -25.75
N LEU A 517 11.54 6.67 -26.35
CA LEU A 517 10.24 6.77 -25.71
C LEU A 517 9.94 5.45 -24.98
N ASN A 518 9.59 5.54 -23.71
CA ASN A 518 8.93 4.48 -22.97
C ASN A 518 7.50 4.94 -22.69
N GLU A 519 6.57 4.31 -23.42
CA GLU A 519 5.16 4.64 -23.42
C GLU A 519 4.47 4.35 -22.08
N ASP A 520 4.86 3.27 -21.39
CA ASP A 520 4.23 2.84 -20.14
C ASP A 520 4.52 3.79 -18.97
N ASP A 521 5.75 4.32 -18.94
CA ASP A 521 6.20 5.28 -17.94
C ASP A 521 5.97 6.74 -18.38
N LYS A 522 5.48 6.96 -19.60
CA LYS A 522 5.39 8.26 -20.27
C LYS A 522 6.73 9.02 -20.20
N THR A 523 7.84 8.30 -20.42
CA THR A 523 9.19 8.88 -20.33
C THR A 523 9.88 8.97 -21.67
N VAL A 524 10.61 10.06 -21.84
CA VAL A 524 11.56 10.26 -22.92
C VAL A 524 12.95 10.28 -22.33
N THR A 525 13.80 9.35 -22.77
CA THR A 525 15.21 9.30 -22.39
C THR A 525 16.07 9.77 -23.55
N PHE A 526 16.72 10.92 -23.40
CA PHE A 526 17.67 11.42 -24.38
C PHE A 526 18.97 10.61 -24.35
N LYS A 527 19.54 10.33 -25.52
CA LYS A 527 20.85 9.65 -25.62
C LYS A 527 21.97 10.56 -25.10
N GLU A 528 21.96 11.81 -25.57
CA GLU A 528 22.85 12.88 -25.09
C GLU A 528 22.15 13.75 -24.05
N ILE A 529 22.90 14.24 -23.06
CA ILE A 529 22.33 15.06 -21.99
C ILE A 529 21.92 16.43 -22.58
N PRO A 530 20.66 16.87 -22.41
CA PRO A 530 20.26 18.20 -22.81
C PRO A 530 21.05 19.30 -22.10
N ILE A 531 21.32 20.37 -22.84
CA ILE A 531 22.12 21.51 -22.38
C ILE A 531 21.47 22.13 -21.13
N ASN A 532 22.30 22.49 -20.15
CA ASN A 532 21.84 23.10 -18.91
C ASN A 532 21.06 24.40 -19.16
N GLY A 533 19.91 24.54 -18.50
CA GLY A 533 19.02 25.69 -18.58
C GLY A 533 18.09 25.73 -19.79
N VAL A 534 18.24 24.81 -20.75
CA VAL A 534 17.41 24.77 -21.96
C VAL A 534 16.10 24.06 -21.69
N GLU A 535 15.00 24.68 -22.13
CA GLU A 535 13.65 24.11 -22.04
C GLU A 535 13.46 23.00 -23.09
N ILE A 536 12.91 21.89 -22.62
CA ILE A 536 12.48 20.78 -23.46
C ILE A 536 10.96 20.86 -23.59
N THR A 537 10.47 20.85 -24.83
CA THR A 537 9.04 20.84 -25.10
C THR A 537 8.62 19.68 -25.99
N ALA A 538 7.36 19.27 -25.88
CA ALA A 538 6.77 18.21 -26.70
C ALA A 538 5.49 18.69 -27.39
N SER A 539 5.26 18.17 -28.60
CA SER A 539 3.97 18.26 -29.28
C SER A 539 3.58 16.88 -29.78
N TYR A 540 2.32 16.48 -29.58
CA TYR A 540 1.80 15.17 -29.96
C TYR A 540 0.27 15.16 -29.93
N GLU A 541 -0.33 14.15 -30.53
CA GLU A 541 -1.75 13.88 -30.40
C GLU A 541 -1.96 12.77 -29.37
N PHE A 542 -3.03 12.82 -28.60
CA PHE A 542 -3.47 11.68 -27.80
C PHE A 542 -4.99 11.51 -27.92
N ALA A 543 -5.41 10.26 -27.82
CA ALA A 543 -6.81 9.86 -27.75
C ALA A 543 -6.90 8.76 -26.69
N GLN A 544 -7.69 9.00 -25.65
CA GLN A 544 -7.70 8.17 -24.44
C GLN A 544 -9.11 8.06 -23.86
N LEU A 545 -9.38 6.90 -23.28
CA LEU A 545 -10.61 6.58 -22.58
C LEU A 545 -10.37 6.66 -21.06
N TYR A 546 -11.29 7.31 -20.36
CA TYR A 546 -11.28 7.48 -18.91
C TYR A 546 -12.57 6.91 -18.32
N ARG A 547 -12.49 6.28 -17.14
CA ARG A 547 -13.68 5.84 -16.41
C ARG A 547 -14.02 6.78 -15.27
N TYR A 548 -15.25 7.25 -15.25
CA TYR A 548 -15.76 8.16 -14.23
C TYR A 548 -16.24 7.42 -12.97
N THR A 549 -15.95 7.98 -11.80
CA THR A 549 -16.52 7.54 -10.52
C THR A 549 -16.64 8.70 -9.54
N LEU A 550 -17.76 8.77 -8.83
CA LEU A 550 -18.02 9.74 -7.77
C LEU A 550 -17.78 9.11 -6.40
N PRO A 551 -16.83 9.61 -5.59
CA PRO A 551 -16.67 9.19 -4.21
C PRO A 551 -17.94 9.40 -3.39
N THR A 552 -18.26 8.45 -2.51
CA THR A 552 -19.42 8.57 -1.60
C THR A 552 -19.04 8.48 -0.13
N THR A 553 -17.74 8.42 0.18
CA THR A 553 -17.22 8.42 1.55
C THR A 553 -17.43 9.78 2.22
N ALA A 554 -17.81 9.78 3.50
CA ALA A 554 -18.10 10.99 4.24
C ALA A 554 -16.90 11.97 4.32
N VAL A 555 -15.68 11.43 4.49
CA VAL A 555 -14.45 12.23 4.61
C VAL A 555 -13.45 11.80 3.52
N SER A 556 -13.31 12.63 2.49
CA SER A 556 -12.30 12.52 1.44
C SER A 556 -11.94 13.93 0.94
N PRO A 557 -10.72 14.20 0.41
CA PRO A 557 -10.42 15.49 -0.20
C PRO A 557 -11.39 15.86 -1.34
N MET A 558 -12.05 14.87 -1.93
CA MET A 558 -13.05 15.03 -2.99
C MET A 558 -14.47 15.38 -2.48
N THR A 559 -14.73 15.19 -1.19
CA THR A 559 -16.06 15.43 -0.57
C THR A 559 -16.04 16.55 0.47
N GLN A 560 -14.86 17.03 0.85
CA GLN A 560 -14.67 18.05 1.87
C GLN A 560 -14.51 19.45 1.25
N ALA A 561 -15.40 20.38 1.62
CA ALA A 561 -15.37 21.77 1.12
C ALA A 561 -14.05 22.52 1.41
N LYS A 562 -13.31 22.11 2.46
CA LYS A 562 -12.00 22.69 2.78
C LYS A 562 -10.85 22.23 1.86
N ALA A 563 -11.07 21.19 1.09
CA ALA A 563 -10.04 20.55 0.26
C ALA A 563 -10.33 20.64 -1.25
N THR A 564 -11.55 20.98 -1.64
CA THR A 564 -11.96 21.15 -3.03
C THR A 564 -12.96 22.31 -3.16
N PRO A 565 -12.88 23.14 -4.21
CA PRO A 565 -13.81 24.25 -4.44
C PRO A 565 -15.25 23.80 -4.78
N PHE A 566 -15.44 22.54 -5.16
CA PHE A 566 -16.74 21.94 -5.45
C PHE A 566 -16.78 20.54 -4.85
N ASN A 567 -17.78 20.26 -3.99
CA ASN A 567 -17.92 18.98 -3.32
C ASN A 567 -19.37 18.45 -3.35
N PRO A 568 -19.58 17.16 -3.69
CA PRO A 568 -18.57 16.19 -4.11
C PRO A 568 -18.12 16.43 -5.57
N ILE A 569 -16.85 16.12 -5.87
CA ILE A 569 -16.33 16.09 -7.24
C ILE A 569 -16.03 14.64 -7.68
N GLY A 570 -16.36 14.31 -8.92
CA GLY A 570 -16.06 12.99 -9.49
C GLY A 570 -14.69 12.95 -10.16
N LEU A 571 -14.13 11.75 -10.24
CA LEU A 571 -12.83 11.48 -10.84
C LEU A 571 -13.00 10.65 -12.10
N ALA A 572 -12.39 11.10 -13.19
CA ALA A 572 -12.19 10.29 -14.39
C ALA A 572 -10.75 9.78 -14.39
N ILE A 573 -10.58 8.47 -14.33
CA ILE A 573 -9.29 7.78 -14.25
C ILE A 573 -8.97 7.15 -15.60
N TYR A 574 -7.75 7.34 -16.09
CA TYR A 574 -7.30 6.76 -17.36
C TYR A 574 -7.41 5.23 -17.39
N LYS A 575 -8.07 4.73 -18.43
CA LYS A 575 -8.32 3.32 -18.69
C LYS A 575 -7.40 2.79 -19.78
N GLU A 576 -7.53 3.31 -21.00
CA GLU A 576 -6.79 2.82 -22.16
C GLU A 576 -6.68 3.88 -23.26
N ASP A 577 -5.75 3.67 -24.18
CA ASP A 577 -5.65 4.47 -25.42
C ASP A 577 -6.68 3.95 -26.43
N ILE A 578 -7.14 4.82 -27.35
CA ILE A 578 -8.13 4.50 -28.40
C ILE A 578 -7.62 4.71 -29.83
#